data_AF-A0A4Q3LRH1-F1
#
_entry.id   AF-A0A4Q3LRH1-F1
#
_cell.length_a   1.000
_cell.length_b   1.000
_cell.length_c   1.000
_cell.angle_alpha   90.00
_cell.angle_beta   90.00
_cell.angle_gamma   90.00
#
_symmetry.space_group_name_H-M   'P 1'
#
loop_
_entity.id
_entity.type
_entity.pdbx_description
1 polymer ?
#
loop_
_entity_poly.entity_id
_entity_poly.type
_entity_poly.pdbx_seq_one_letter_code
_entity_poly.pdbx_strand_id
1 'polypeptide(L)'
;VAPHASISTKLVSEVGVGTIAAGVTKCKSDHLVIAGHDGGTGASPWSSIKHAGGPWEIGLAETQQTLVLNRLRGRVRVQADGQMKTGRDVAIGALLGADEFGFATAPLVVEGCIMMRKCHLNTCPVGVATQDPALRAKFSGKPEHVVNYFFFIAEEVRQIMAQLGIAKFDDLIGRADLLDTRSGIAHWKARGLDFSRLFAQPDVPADVPRYHVDVQDHNIDHTLDRKLIERSRPAIDKGERVQFMEVARNVNRSVGAMLSGAVTRAHPEGLPDDTIRIQLEGTGGQSFGAFLTRGITLYLIGDANDYTGKGLSGGRVIVRPSIDFRGDTVRNTIVGNTVMYGATSGESFFSGVAGERFAVRLSGASTVVEGTGDHGCEYMTGGTVVVLGKTGRNFAAGMSGGVAYVYDEDGQFDTRCNLSMVTLERIQPADEQAAT
;
A
#
# COMPACT_ATOMS: atom_id res chain seq x y z
N VAL A 1 -6.92 5.24 -9.92
CA VAL A 1 -6.94 3.99 -10.69
C VAL A 1 -8.23 3.20 -10.47
N ALA A 2 -8.54 2.73 -9.26
CA ALA A 2 -9.71 1.89 -9.00
C ALA A 2 -10.75 2.58 -8.09
N PRO A 3 -11.59 3.50 -8.61
CA PRO A 3 -12.55 4.26 -7.78
C PRO A 3 -13.70 3.44 -7.19
N HIS A 4 -13.79 2.15 -7.54
CA HIS A 4 -14.81 1.21 -7.07
C HIS A 4 -14.31 0.31 -5.94
N ALA A 5 -13.01 0.37 -5.61
CA ALA A 5 -12.39 -0.47 -4.61
C ALA A 5 -12.31 0.26 -3.27
N SER A 6 -12.58 -0.47 -2.19
CA SER A 6 -12.38 0.01 -0.81
C SER A 6 -10.90 0.07 -0.45
N ILE A 7 -10.53 1.05 0.38
CA ILE A 7 -9.17 1.25 0.89
C ILE A 7 -9.10 0.71 2.32
N SER A 8 -8.28 -0.33 2.51
CA SER A 8 -8.02 -0.92 3.82
C SER A 8 -6.66 -0.51 4.35
N THR A 9 -6.61 0.00 5.58
CA THR A 9 -5.37 0.27 6.31
C THR A 9 -5.18 -0.77 7.41
N LYS A 10 -4.10 -1.56 7.33
CA LYS A 10 -3.75 -2.53 8.37
C LYS A 10 -2.80 -1.91 9.39
N LEU A 11 -3.26 -1.82 10.63
CA LEU A 11 -2.53 -1.34 11.78
C LEU A 11 -2.24 -2.52 12.72
N VAL A 12 -1.11 -2.48 13.40
CA VAL A 12 -0.82 -3.40 14.51
C VAL A 12 -1.30 -2.75 15.80
N SER A 13 -1.91 -3.56 16.66
CA SER A 13 -2.34 -3.14 17.98
C SER A 13 -1.14 -2.67 18.81
N GLU A 14 -1.24 -1.46 19.33
CA GLU A 14 -0.32 -0.85 20.29
C GLU A 14 -1.09 0.28 20.99
N VAL A 15 -0.64 0.69 22.17
CA VAL A 15 -1.20 1.85 22.87
C VAL A 15 -1.11 3.09 21.94
N GLY A 16 -2.24 3.78 21.76
CA GLY A 16 -2.32 4.95 20.87
C GLY A 16 -2.82 4.62 19.46
N VAL A 17 -3.04 3.34 19.13
CA VAL A 17 -3.57 2.93 17.82
C VAL A 17 -4.93 3.55 17.53
N GLY A 18 -5.76 3.83 18.55
CA GLY A 18 -7.06 4.46 18.36
C GLY A 18 -6.95 5.89 17.82
N THR A 19 -5.93 6.64 18.26
CA THR A 19 -5.64 7.99 17.74
C THR A 19 -5.20 7.92 16.28
N ILE A 20 -4.35 6.94 15.94
CA ILE A 20 -3.91 6.71 14.57
C ILE A 20 -5.11 6.32 13.69
N ALA A 21 -5.96 5.41 14.17
CA ALA A 21 -7.17 4.98 13.47
C ALA A 21 -8.09 6.16 13.14
N ALA A 22 -8.31 7.09 14.08
CA ALA A 22 -9.07 8.31 13.82
C ALA A 22 -8.44 9.16 12.70
N GLY A 23 -7.12 9.32 12.69
CA GLY A 23 -6.39 9.99 11.61
C GLY A 23 -6.58 9.29 10.27
N VAL A 24 -6.41 7.97 10.23
CA VAL A 24 -6.57 7.12 9.04
C VAL A 24 -8.00 7.21 8.48
N THR A 25 -9.03 7.17 9.34
CA THR A 25 -10.43 7.34 8.91
C THR A 25 -10.68 8.73 8.33
N LYS A 26 -10.05 9.79 8.89
CA LYS A 26 -10.13 11.15 8.31
C LYS A 26 -9.39 11.26 6.98
N CYS A 27 -8.34 10.47 6.79
CA CYS A 27 -7.65 10.26 5.51
C CYS A 27 -8.41 9.34 4.54
N LYS A 28 -9.69 9.07 4.80
CA LYS A 28 -10.64 8.39 3.89
C LYS A 28 -10.42 6.89 3.71
N SER A 29 -9.80 6.19 4.67
CA SER A 29 -9.84 4.72 4.66
C SER A 29 -11.27 4.23 4.87
N ASP A 30 -11.74 3.30 4.03
CA ASP A 30 -13.04 2.63 4.15
C ASP A 30 -13.00 1.49 5.18
N HIS A 31 -11.83 0.89 5.35
CA HIS A 31 -11.62 -0.26 6.21
C HIS A 31 -10.32 -0.13 7.05
N LEU A 32 -10.37 -0.61 8.29
CA LEU A 32 -9.27 -0.66 9.23
C LEU A 32 -9.09 -2.10 9.70
N VAL A 33 -7.87 -2.61 9.69
CA VAL A 33 -7.53 -3.87 10.37
C VAL A 33 -6.74 -3.53 11.62
N ILE A 34 -7.18 -4.02 12.78
CA ILE A 34 -6.41 -4.00 14.01
C ILE A 34 -5.86 -5.41 14.23
N ALA A 35 -4.56 -5.56 13.96
CA ALA A 35 -3.86 -6.83 14.05
C ALA A 35 -3.16 -7.00 15.40
N GLY A 36 -3.40 -8.11 16.08
CA GLY A 36 -2.71 -8.47 17.32
C GLY A 36 -1.24 -8.83 17.10
N HIS A 37 -0.46 -8.75 18.17
CA HIS A 37 0.95 -9.16 18.22
C HIS A 37 1.17 -10.65 17.91
N ASP A 38 0.12 -11.45 17.97
CA ASP A 38 0.13 -12.90 17.84
C ASP A 38 -0.04 -13.38 16.40
N GLY A 39 -0.18 -12.48 15.43
CA GLY A 39 -0.27 -12.78 14.00
C GLY A 39 0.82 -13.75 13.49
N GLY A 40 0.45 -14.57 12.51
CA GLY A 40 1.38 -15.48 11.84
C GLY A 40 2.34 -14.75 10.89
N THR A 41 3.52 -15.33 10.66
CA THR A 41 4.48 -14.84 9.66
C THR A 41 5.26 -16.01 9.04
N GLY A 42 5.58 -15.89 7.75
CA GLY A 42 6.46 -16.84 7.06
C GLY A 42 7.93 -16.69 7.47
N ALA A 43 8.37 -15.46 7.76
CA ALA A 43 9.72 -15.13 8.18
C ALA A 43 9.73 -13.80 8.95
N SER A 44 10.30 -13.80 10.16
CA SER A 44 10.51 -12.59 10.97
C SER A 44 11.60 -12.86 12.00
N PRO A 45 12.36 -11.84 12.42
CA PRO A 45 13.21 -11.94 13.60
C PRO A 45 12.42 -12.42 14.81
N TRP A 46 13.06 -13.27 15.62
CA TRP A 46 12.45 -13.81 16.84
C TRP A 46 12.13 -12.71 17.85
N SER A 47 12.98 -11.69 17.93
CA SER A 47 12.76 -10.53 18.79
C SER A 47 11.43 -9.85 18.47
N SER A 48 11.14 -9.59 17.19
CA SER A 48 9.86 -9.00 16.76
C SER A 48 8.66 -9.88 17.12
N ILE A 49 8.75 -11.19 16.86
CA ILE A 49 7.66 -12.15 17.17
C ILE A 49 7.33 -12.17 18.66
N LYS A 50 8.33 -11.97 19.53
CA LYS A 50 8.16 -12.10 20.99
C LYS A 50 7.93 -10.78 21.71
N HIS A 51 8.33 -9.66 21.13
CA HIS A 51 8.45 -8.39 21.86
C HIS A 51 7.87 -7.16 21.14
N ALA A 52 7.26 -7.30 19.97
CA ALA A 52 6.63 -6.19 19.26
C ALA A 52 5.12 -6.38 19.13
N GLY A 53 4.37 -5.30 19.34
CA GLY A 53 2.90 -5.26 19.28
C GLY A 53 2.20 -5.60 20.60
N GLY A 54 0.91 -5.29 20.66
CA GLY A 54 -0.01 -5.59 21.75
C GLY A 54 -1.14 -6.55 21.36
N PRO A 55 -1.92 -7.04 22.34
CA PRO A 55 -3.11 -7.88 22.08
C PRO A 55 -4.14 -7.14 21.24
N TRP A 56 -4.82 -7.83 20.31
CA TRP A 56 -5.80 -7.19 19.45
C TRP A 56 -7.00 -6.67 20.25
N GLU A 57 -7.34 -7.28 21.37
CA GLU A 57 -8.44 -6.87 22.24
C GLU A 57 -8.25 -5.42 22.70
N ILE A 58 -7.04 -5.07 23.15
CA ILE A 58 -6.70 -3.73 23.63
C ILE A 58 -6.80 -2.71 22.50
N GLY A 59 -6.12 -2.98 21.38
CA GLY A 59 -6.12 -2.05 20.24
C GLY A 59 -7.49 -1.89 19.60
N LEU A 60 -8.29 -2.96 19.56
CA LEU A 60 -9.64 -2.95 19.01
C LEU A 60 -10.57 -2.11 19.88
N ALA A 61 -10.56 -2.32 21.19
CA ALA A 61 -11.36 -1.52 22.11
C ALA A 61 -10.95 -0.04 22.08
N GLU A 62 -9.65 0.27 22.09
CA GLU A 62 -9.16 1.65 22.00
C GLU A 62 -9.61 2.32 20.68
N THR A 63 -9.53 1.57 19.57
CA THR A 63 -9.99 2.02 18.25
C THR A 63 -11.49 2.28 18.25
N GLN A 64 -12.29 1.33 18.74
CA GLN A 64 -13.73 1.46 18.86
C GLN A 64 -14.11 2.70 19.67
N GLN A 65 -13.55 2.83 20.88
CA GLN A 65 -13.82 3.96 21.77
C GLN A 65 -13.45 5.30 21.12
N THR A 66 -12.26 5.39 20.53
CA THR A 66 -11.77 6.63 19.91
C THR A 66 -12.60 7.03 18.69
N LEU A 67 -12.93 6.08 17.82
CA LEU A 67 -13.74 6.36 16.63
C LEU A 67 -15.16 6.78 16.97
N VAL A 68 -15.77 6.19 18.01
CA VAL A 68 -17.10 6.56 18.48
C VAL A 68 -17.08 7.96 19.09
N LEU A 69 -16.11 8.26 19.98
CA LEU A 69 -15.94 9.59 20.58
C LEU A 69 -15.78 10.70 19.54
N ASN A 70 -15.10 10.41 18.43
CA ASN A 70 -14.88 11.36 17.33
C ASN A 70 -15.98 11.34 16.27
N ARG A 71 -17.07 10.57 16.45
CA ARG A 71 -18.16 10.40 15.47
C ARG A 71 -17.65 9.94 14.08
N LEU A 72 -16.62 9.11 14.08
CA LEU A 72 -16.00 8.55 12.88
C LEU A 72 -16.44 7.11 12.59
N ARG A 73 -16.86 6.38 13.64
CA ARG A 73 -17.08 4.92 13.60
C ARG A 73 -18.06 4.45 12.52
N GLY A 74 -19.10 5.24 12.24
CA GLY A 74 -20.13 4.88 11.25
C GLY A 74 -19.61 4.75 9.81
N ARG A 75 -18.50 5.42 9.46
CA ARG A 75 -17.99 5.53 8.08
C ARG A 75 -16.83 4.58 7.76
N VAL A 76 -16.46 3.72 8.70
CA VAL A 76 -15.30 2.83 8.54
C VAL A 76 -15.61 1.46 9.10
N ARG A 77 -15.30 0.42 8.32
CA ARG A 77 -15.34 -0.96 8.79
C ARG A 77 -14.10 -1.26 9.61
N VAL A 78 -14.27 -1.89 10.76
CA VAL A 78 -13.16 -2.29 11.64
C VAL A 78 -13.08 -3.81 11.68
N GLN A 79 -11.94 -4.36 11.26
CA GLN A 79 -11.64 -5.78 11.30
C GLN A 79 -10.67 -6.09 12.42
N ALA A 80 -10.94 -7.15 13.17
CA ALA A 80 -10.00 -7.73 14.12
C ALA A 80 -9.22 -8.88 13.48
N ASP A 81 -7.90 -8.91 13.66
CA ASP A 81 -7.01 -9.98 13.21
C ASP A 81 -6.02 -10.29 14.35
N GLY A 82 -5.58 -11.54 14.50
CA GLY A 82 -4.73 -11.97 15.62
C GLY A 82 -5.12 -13.35 16.12
N GLN A 83 -4.55 -14.39 15.51
CA GLN A 83 -4.84 -15.81 15.77
C GLN A 83 -6.29 -16.18 16.06
N MET A 84 -7.25 -15.53 15.40
CA MET A 84 -8.67 -15.90 15.45
C MET A 84 -8.81 -17.38 15.06
N LYS A 85 -9.47 -18.17 15.91
CA LYS A 85 -9.60 -19.63 15.72
C LYS A 85 -11.00 -20.16 15.92
N THR A 86 -11.81 -19.49 16.75
CA THR A 86 -13.09 -20.01 17.24
C THR A 86 -14.22 -19.01 17.01
N GLY A 87 -15.47 -19.50 17.04
CA GLY A 87 -16.64 -18.62 17.04
C GLY A 87 -16.70 -17.73 18.30
N ARG A 88 -16.16 -18.19 19.43
CA ARG A 88 -15.99 -17.35 20.62
C ARG A 88 -15.07 -16.15 20.38
N ASP A 89 -13.96 -16.32 19.66
CA ASP A 89 -13.06 -15.20 19.36
C ASP A 89 -13.78 -14.13 18.52
N VAL A 90 -14.58 -14.57 17.54
CA VAL A 90 -15.44 -13.71 16.72
C VAL A 90 -16.47 -12.97 17.58
N ALA A 91 -17.18 -13.68 18.45
CA ALA A 91 -18.17 -13.05 19.33
C ALA A 91 -17.53 -12.00 20.25
N ILE A 92 -16.38 -12.29 20.85
CA ILE A 92 -15.66 -11.32 21.68
C ILE A 92 -15.21 -10.11 20.86
N GLY A 93 -14.64 -10.33 19.68
CA GLY A 93 -14.23 -9.23 18.80
C GLY A 93 -15.41 -8.36 18.37
N ALA A 94 -16.57 -8.95 18.08
CA ALA A 94 -17.80 -8.21 17.80
C ALA A 94 -18.18 -7.32 18.99
N LEU A 95 -18.27 -7.89 20.18
CA LEU A 95 -18.62 -7.16 21.41
C LEU A 95 -17.64 -6.02 21.71
N LEU A 96 -16.35 -6.18 21.38
CA LEU A 96 -15.34 -5.14 21.50
C LEU A 96 -15.36 -4.10 20.36
N GLY A 97 -16.10 -4.33 19.29
CA GLY A 97 -16.38 -3.34 18.25
C GLY A 97 -15.98 -3.69 16.82
N ALA A 98 -15.58 -4.93 16.52
CA ALA A 98 -15.25 -5.34 15.15
C ALA A 98 -16.50 -5.64 14.31
N ASP A 99 -16.51 -5.15 13.07
CA ASP A 99 -17.47 -5.53 12.02
C ASP A 99 -17.05 -6.82 11.29
N GLU A 100 -15.73 -7.06 11.19
CA GLU A 100 -15.16 -8.15 10.40
C GLU A 100 -14.00 -8.86 11.13
N PHE A 101 -13.64 -10.06 10.65
CA PHE A 101 -12.69 -10.94 11.34
C PHE A 101 -11.70 -11.56 10.35
N GLY A 102 -10.42 -11.32 10.58
CA GLY A 102 -9.32 -11.89 9.80
C GLY A 102 -8.89 -13.24 10.35
N PHE A 103 -8.86 -14.26 9.49
CA PHE A 103 -8.35 -15.59 9.79
C PHE A 103 -7.20 -15.94 8.85
N ALA A 104 -6.11 -16.44 9.39
CA ALA A 104 -4.96 -16.88 8.60
C ALA A 104 -4.42 -18.24 9.04
N THR A 105 -3.88 -18.34 10.25
CA THR A 105 -3.23 -19.58 10.71
C THR A 105 -4.20 -20.76 10.84
N ALA A 106 -5.43 -20.55 11.31
CA ALA A 106 -6.41 -21.63 11.41
C ALA A 106 -6.81 -22.19 10.02
N PRO A 107 -7.14 -21.36 9.00
CA PRO A 107 -7.27 -21.82 7.63
C PRO A 107 -6.04 -22.56 7.10
N LEU A 108 -4.82 -22.09 7.36
CA LEU A 108 -3.61 -22.81 6.95
C LEU A 108 -3.51 -24.21 7.60
N VAL A 109 -3.93 -24.36 8.85
CA VAL A 109 -3.98 -25.66 9.55
C VAL A 109 -5.04 -26.57 8.92
N VAL A 110 -6.21 -26.03 8.59
CA VAL A 110 -7.29 -26.73 7.88
C VAL A 110 -6.83 -27.21 6.49
N GLU A 111 -5.95 -26.45 5.84
CA GLU A 111 -5.32 -26.81 4.57
C GLU A 111 -4.14 -27.80 4.71
N GLY A 112 -3.76 -28.18 5.94
CA GLY A 112 -2.76 -29.21 6.21
C GLY A 112 -1.49 -28.73 6.91
N CYS A 113 -1.40 -27.46 7.30
CA CYS A 113 -0.27 -26.98 8.11
C CYS A 113 -0.21 -27.73 9.45
N ILE A 114 0.91 -28.43 9.68
CA ILE A 114 1.19 -29.17 10.91
C ILE A 114 1.97 -28.35 11.95
N MET A 115 2.00 -27.02 11.81
CA MET A 115 2.66 -26.09 12.74
C MET A 115 4.15 -26.37 12.98
N MET A 116 4.88 -26.81 11.95
CA MET A 116 6.32 -27.13 12.02
C MET A 116 7.21 -25.89 12.25
N ARG A 117 6.72 -24.69 11.92
CA ARG A 117 7.43 -23.39 12.07
C ARG A 117 8.77 -23.28 11.31
N LYS A 118 8.89 -23.97 10.17
CA LYS A 118 10.02 -23.88 9.23
C LYS A 118 9.68 -23.17 7.91
N CYS A 119 8.68 -22.29 7.93
CA CYS A 119 8.18 -21.60 6.74
C CYS A 119 9.29 -20.81 6.00
N HIS A 120 10.18 -20.15 6.75
CA HIS A 120 11.30 -19.37 6.25
C HIS A 120 12.42 -20.20 5.59
N LEU A 121 12.42 -21.53 5.75
CA LEU A 121 13.47 -22.42 5.23
C LEU A 121 13.11 -23.05 3.88
N ASN A 122 11.96 -22.71 3.30
CA ASN A 122 11.47 -23.30 2.05
C ASN A 122 11.28 -24.84 2.11
N THR A 123 11.22 -25.44 3.30
CA THR A 123 11.23 -26.91 3.51
C THR A 123 9.92 -27.43 4.11
N CYS A 124 8.79 -26.81 3.79
CA CYS A 124 7.48 -27.22 4.29
C CYS A 124 7.15 -28.66 3.84
N PRO A 125 6.96 -29.62 4.77
CA PRO A 125 6.80 -31.04 4.40
C PRO A 125 5.44 -31.36 3.78
N VAL A 126 4.48 -30.44 3.88
CA VAL A 126 3.08 -30.57 3.44
C VAL A 126 2.73 -29.61 2.31
N GLY A 127 3.73 -28.97 1.67
CA GLY A 127 3.50 -28.14 0.49
C GLY A 127 2.79 -26.80 0.72
N VAL A 128 2.59 -26.37 1.97
CA VAL A 128 1.90 -25.10 2.30
C VAL A 128 2.81 -23.88 2.08
N ALA A 129 3.93 -23.80 2.79
CA ALA A 129 4.84 -22.63 2.76
C ALA A 129 6.20 -23.00 2.13
N THR A 130 6.19 -23.30 0.83
CA THR A 130 7.39 -23.65 0.05
C THR A 130 7.17 -23.35 -1.44
N GLN A 131 8.26 -22.97 -2.11
CA GLN A 131 8.35 -22.81 -3.57
C GLN A 131 8.98 -24.03 -4.25
N ASP A 132 9.52 -24.99 -3.49
CA ASP A 132 10.08 -26.23 -4.03
C ASP A 132 8.99 -27.07 -4.72
N PRO A 133 9.13 -27.40 -6.02
CA PRO A 133 8.11 -28.15 -6.75
C PRO A 133 7.78 -29.53 -6.17
N ALA A 134 8.79 -30.26 -5.66
CA ALA A 134 8.61 -31.60 -5.10
C ALA A 134 7.90 -31.56 -3.74
N LEU A 135 8.12 -30.50 -2.96
CA LEU A 135 7.39 -30.28 -1.71
C LEU A 135 5.97 -29.73 -1.96
N ARG A 136 5.79 -28.83 -2.93
CA ARG A 136 4.47 -28.33 -3.35
C ARG A 136 3.55 -29.44 -3.82
N ALA A 137 4.08 -30.46 -4.50
CA ALA A 137 3.32 -31.64 -4.92
C ALA A 137 2.71 -32.43 -3.75
N LYS A 138 3.16 -32.19 -2.50
CA LYS A 138 2.62 -32.82 -1.29
C LYS A 138 1.41 -32.08 -0.69
N PHE A 139 1.05 -30.91 -1.24
CA PHE A 139 -0.12 -30.15 -0.78
C PHE A 139 -1.41 -30.93 -1.06
N SER A 140 -2.19 -31.17 -0.01
CA SER A 140 -3.45 -31.93 -0.09
C SER A 140 -4.66 -31.13 0.42
N GLY A 141 -4.47 -29.85 0.76
CA GLY A 141 -5.55 -28.95 1.16
C GLY A 141 -6.55 -28.75 0.04
N LYS A 142 -7.83 -28.69 0.39
CA LYS A 142 -8.92 -28.47 -0.56
C LYS A 142 -9.78 -27.29 -0.13
N PRO A 143 -10.36 -26.51 -1.07
CA PRO A 143 -11.25 -25.40 -0.74
C PRO A 143 -12.40 -25.81 0.20
N GLU A 144 -12.94 -27.03 0.04
CA GLU A 144 -14.05 -27.53 0.86
C GLU A 144 -13.68 -27.62 2.34
N HIS A 145 -12.42 -27.88 2.68
CA HIS A 145 -11.98 -27.93 4.07
C HIS A 145 -12.11 -26.54 4.73
N VAL A 146 -11.71 -25.49 4.00
CA VAL A 146 -11.80 -24.10 4.46
C VAL A 146 -13.25 -23.65 4.56
N VAL A 147 -14.08 -24.00 3.57
CA VAL A 147 -15.53 -23.73 3.60
C VAL A 147 -16.18 -24.37 4.82
N ASN A 148 -15.92 -25.65 5.09
CA ASN A 148 -16.46 -26.36 6.25
C ASN A 148 -15.99 -25.74 7.56
N TYR A 149 -14.72 -25.36 7.65
CA TYR A 149 -14.19 -24.66 8.82
C TYR A 149 -14.99 -23.37 9.11
N PHE A 150 -15.21 -22.52 8.12
CA PHE A 150 -15.98 -21.29 8.32
C PHE A 150 -17.46 -21.55 8.63
N PHE A 151 -18.07 -22.63 8.11
CA PHE A 151 -19.40 -23.05 8.57
C PHE A 151 -19.43 -23.40 10.05
N PHE A 152 -18.40 -24.11 10.56
CA PHE A 152 -18.31 -24.40 11.99
C PHE A 152 -18.13 -23.15 12.84
N ILE A 153 -17.29 -22.21 12.40
CA ILE A 153 -17.12 -20.91 13.08
C ILE A 153 -18.44 -20.14 13.12
N ALA A 154 -19.12 -20.02 11.98
CA ALA A 154 -20.39 -19.32 11.89
C ALA A 154 -21.47 -19.98 12.77
N GLU A 155 -21.53 -21.31 12.81
CA GLU A 155 -22.47 -22.04 13.66
C GLU A 155 -22.20 -21.81 15.16
N GLU A 156 -20.93 -21.84 15.59
CA GLU A 156 -20.55 -21.53 16.97
C GLU A 156 -20.93 -20.08 17.34
N VAL A 157 -20.69 -19.11 16.45
CA VAL A 157 -21.13 -17.71 16.64
C VAL A 157 -22.65 -17.64 16.82
N ARG A 158 -23.42 -18.32 15.96
CA ARG A 158 -24.89 -18.35 16.07
C ARG A 158 -25.37 -18.96 17.38
N GLN A 159 -24.69 -19.99 17.88
CA GLN A 159 -25.01 -20.59 19.18
C GLN A 159 -24.75 -19.61 20.33
N ILE A 160 -23.64 -18.86 20.29
CA ILE A 160 -23.33 -17.82 21.28
C ILE A 160 -24.36 -16.69 21.21
N MET A 161 -24.69 -16.22 20.01
CA MET A 161 -25.75 -15.21 19.78
C MET A 161 -27.08 -15.64 20.38
N ALA A 162 -27.49 -16.90 20.17
CA ALA A 162 -28.71 -17.45 20.73
C ALA A 162 -28.68 -17.48 22.28
N GLN A 163 -27.54 -17.80 22.89
CA GLN A 163 -27.38 -17.75 24.35
C GLN A 163 -27.49 -16.33 24.91
N LEU A 164 -27.04 -15.32 24.15
CA LEU A 164 -27.16 -13.90 24.49
C LEU A 164 -28.53 -13.31 24.13
N GLY A 165 -29.41 -14.07 23.47
CA GLY A 165 -30.73 -13.60 23.04
C GLY A 165 -30.69 -12.62 21.86
N ILE A 166 -29.65 -12.67 21.03
CA ILE A 166 -29.42 -11.74 19.93
C ILE A 166 -29.63 -12.45 18.59
N ALA A 167 -30.46 -11.87 17.71
CA ALA A 167 -30.81 -12.48 16.43
C ALA A 167 -29.99 -11.96 15.24
N LYS A 168 -29.54 -10.70 15.29
CA LYS A 168 -28.74 -10.07 14.22
C LYS A 168 -27.32 -9.83 14.70
N PHE A 169 -26.33 -10.11 13.87
CA PHE A 169 -24.93 -9.96 14.25
C PHE A 169 -24.57 -8.51 14.60
N ASP A 170 -25.08 -7.55 13.84
CA ASP A 170 -24.85 -6.12 14.07
C ASP A 170 -25.26 -5.66 15.48
N ASP A 171 -26.25 -6.31 16.09
CA ASP A 171 -26.72 -6.01 17.44
C ASP A 171 -25.70 -6.44 18.53
N LEU A 172 -24.69 -7.25 18.19
CA LEU A 172 -23.54 -7.55 19.06
C LEU A 172 -22.48 -6.44 19.04
N ILE A 173 -22.34 -5.72 17.93
CA ILE A 173 -21.12 -4.95 17.68
C ILE A 173 -20.99 -3.79 18.67
N GLY A 174 -19.88 -3.76 19.41
CA GLY A 174 -19.60 -2.74 20.42
C GLY A 174 -20.40 -2.88 21.72
N ARG A 175 -21.11 -3.99 21.94
CA ARG A 175 -21.82 -4.32 23.19
C ARG A 175 -20.89 -4.89 24.26
N ALA A 176 -19.81 -4.17 24.57
CA ALA A 176 -18.86 -4.53 25.63
C ALA A 176 -19.51 -4.71 27.01
N ASP A 177 -20.71 -4.16 27.23
CA ASP A 177 -21.54 -4.38 28.43
C ASP A 177 -21.96 -5.85 28.64
N LEU A 178 -21.92 -6.68 27.59
CA LEU A 178 -22.22 -8.12 27.67
C LEU A 178 -20.99 -8.96 28.04
N LEU A 179 -19.81 -8.34 28.18
CA LEU A 179 -18.59 -9.01 28.62
C LEU A 179 -18.46 -8.94 30.13
N ASP A 180 -18.14 -10.09 30.73
CA ASP A 180 -17.80 -10.17 32.15
C ASP A 180 -16.49 -10.96 32.34
N THR A 181 -15.79 -10.66 33.41
CA THR A 181 -14.57 -11.35 33.81
C THR A 181 -14.90 -12.48 34.76
N ARG A 182 -14.35 -13.67 34.49
CA ARG A 182 -14.34 -14.71 35.51
C ARG A 182 -13.42 -14.29 36.65
N SER A 183 -13.83 -14.53 37.89
CA SER A 183 -12.92 -14.45 39.04
C SER A 183 -11.66 -15.24 38.70
N GLY A 184 -10.50 -14.58 38.73
CA GLY A 184 -9.27 -15.11 38.16
C GLY A 184 -9.01 -16.56 38.59
N ILE A 185 -8.41 -17.35 37.70
CA ILE A 185 -7.78 -18.63 38.06
C ILE A 185 -6.98 -18.38 39.34
N ALA A 186 -7.01 -19.29 40.32
CA ALA A 186 -6.34 -19.16 41.63
C ALA A 186 -4.79 -19.14 41.51
N HIS A 187 -4.27 -18.29 40.64
CA HIS A 187 -2.88 -18.12 40.26
C HIS A 187 -2.49 -16.69 40.59
N TRP A 188 -1.46 -16.56 41.43
CA TRP A 188 -1.04 -15.29 42.02
C TRP A 188 -0.71 -14.19 41.00
N LYS A 189 -0.18 -14.54 39.82
CA LYS A 189 0.14 -13.58 38.74
C LYS A 189 -1.08 -12.92 38.09
N ALA A 190 -2.26 -13.51 38.20
CA ALA A 190 -3.49 -12.96 37.61
C ALA A 190 -4.23 -12.02 38.59
N ARG A 191 -3.78 -11.94 39.86
CA ARG A 191 -4.39 -11.06 40.86
C ARG A 191 -4.13 -9.60 40.48
N GLY A 192 -5.19 -8.81 40.36
CA GLY A 192 -5.11 -7.36 40.15
C GLY A 192 -5.17 -6.90 38.69
N LEU A 193 -5.47 -7.78 37.73
CA LEU A 193 -5.80 -7.33 36.37
C LEU A 193 -7.14 -6.58 36.37
N ASP A 194 -7.13 -5.38 35.81
CA ASP A 194 -8.31 -4.52 35.67
C ASP A 194 -8.65 -4.33 34.18
N PHE A 195 -9.83 -4.82 33.79
CA PHE A 195 -10.35 -4.73 32.43
C PHE A 195 -11.40 -3.62 32.25
N SER A 196 -11.66 -2.81 33.29
CA SER A 196 -12.67 -1.74 33.25
C SER A 196 -12.48 -0.79 32.07
N ARG A 197 -11.24 -0.43 31.75
CA ARG A 197 -10.90 0.43 30.61
C ARG A 197 -11.14 -0.24 29.26
N LEU A 198 -10.98 -1.56 29.20
CA LEU A 198 -11.20 -2.34 27.98
C LEU A 198 -12.69 -2.39 27.65
N PHE A 199 -13.54 -2.55 28.66
CA PHE A 199 -14.99 -2.65 28.50
C PHE A 199 -15.72 -1.32 28.57
N ALA A 200 -14.99 -0.20 28.75
CA ALA A 200 -15.58 1.12 28.81
C ALA A 200 -16.33 1.43 27.50
N GLN A 201 -17.59 1.81 27.64
CA GLN A 201 -18.41 2.30 26.54
C GLN A 201 -18.39 3.84 26.55
N PRO A 202 -18.08 4.51 25.43
CA PRO A 202 -18.15 5.96 25.34
C PRO A 202 -19.54 6.48 25.69
N ASP A 203 -19.59 7.50 26.54
CA ASP A 203 -20.83 8.23 26.85
C ASP A 203 -21.14 9.20 25.71
N VAL A 204 -21.86 8.68 24.71
CA VAL A 204 -22.32 9.43 23.53
C VAL A 204 -23.81 9.21 23.33
N PRO A 205 -24.52 10.17 22.71
CA PRO A 205 -25.91 10.02 22.33
C PRO A 205 -26.18 8.73 21.53
N ALA A 206 -27.37 8.15 21.69
CA ALA A 206 -27.74 6.87 21.08
C ALA A 206 -27.75 6.88 19.54
N ASP A 207 -27.84 8.06 18.91
CA ASP A 207 -27.76 8.24 17.46
C ASP A 207 -26.33 8.14 16.92
N VAL A 208 -25.30 8.17 17.76
CA VAL A 208 -23.91 7.99 17.32
C VAL A 208 -23.66 6.51 16.98
N PRO A 209 -23.31 6.17 15.73
CA PRO A 209 -23.11 4.78 15.33
C PRO A 209 -21.94 4.13 16.06
N ARG A 210 -22.15 2.89 16.51
CA ARG A 210 -21.13 2.04 17.15
C ARG A 210 -20.51 1.02 16.19
N TYR A 211 -21.09 0.88 15.01
CA TYR A 211 -20.63 -0.02 13.96
C TYR A 211 -20.76 0.66 12.59
N HIS A 212 -20.27 0.02 11.53
CA HIS A 212 -20.27 0.60 10.19
C HIS A 212 -21.67 0.66 9.58
N VAL A 213 -22.15 1.86 9.25
CA VAL A 213 -23.50 2.12 8.73
C VAL A 213 -23.52 3.09 7.54
N ASP A 214 -22.38 3.65 7.18
CA ASP A 214 -22.24 4.69 6.15
C ASP A 214 -20.92 4.53 5.39
N VAL A 215 -20.76 5.23 4.27
CA VAL A 215 -19.59 5.15 3.39
C VAL A 215 -18.68 6.37 3.50
N GLN A 216 -17.44 6.26 3.04
CA GLN A 216 -16.53 7.40 2.91
C GLN A 216 -16.82 8.22 1.65
N ASP A 217 -16.86 9.54 1.80
CA ASP A 217 -16.77 10.46 0.66
C ASP A 217 -15.29 10.74 0.31
N HIS A 218 -14.85 10.18 -0.81
CA HIS A 218 -13.49 10.28 -1.34
C HIS A 218 -13.24 11.55 -2.18
N ASN A 219 -14.26 12.39 -2.41
CA ASN A 219 -14.15 13.65 -3.18
C ASN A 219 -13.56 13.49 -4.60
N ILE A 220 -13.89 12.40 -5.29
CA ILE A 220 -13.31 12.07 -6.61
C ILE A 220 -14.09 12.66 -7.81
N ASP A 221 -15.26 13.25 -7.55
CA ASP A 221 -16.18 13.72 -8.59
C ASP A 221 -15.72 15.01 -9.28
N HIS A 222 -14.85 15.77 -8.63
CA HIS A 222 -14.33 17.05 -9.14
C HIS A 222 -12.85 16.99 -9.51
N THR A 223 -12.29 15.79 -9.65
CA THR A 223 -10.88 15.62 -10.03
C THR A 223 -10.64 15.95 -11.50
N LEU A 224 -9.45 16.44 -11.84
CA LEU A 224 -9.07 16.78 -13.21
C LEU A 224 -9.23 15.58 -14.16
N ASP A 225 -8.96 14.38 -13.67
CA ASP A 225 -9.09 13.15 -14.45
C ASP A 225 -10.50 12.89 -15.00
N ARG A 226 -11.57 13.42 -14.38
CA ARG A 226 -12.92 13.31 -14.96
C ARG A 226 -12.96 13.96 -16.35
N LYS A 227 -12.36 15.15 -16.46
CA LYS A 227 -12.22 15.88 -17.73
C LYS A 227 -11.26 15.15 -18.67
N LEU A 228 -10.15 14.59 -18.17
CA LEU A 228 -9.22 13.83 -19.00
C LEU A 228 -9.90 12.60 -19.62
N ILE A 229 -10.66 11.84 -18.81
CA ILE A 229 -11.44 10.68 -19.27
C ILE A 229 -12.46 11.07 -20.34
N GLU A 230 -13.21 12.16 -20.12
CA GLU A 230 -14.20 12.65 -21.08
C GLU A 230 -13.55 12.96 -22.43
N ARG A 231 -12.44 13.71 -22.43
CA ARG A 231 -11.71 14.07 -23.65
C ARG A 231 -11.00 12.88 -24.31
N SER A 232 -10.68 11.84 -23.53
CA SER A 232 -10.07 10.61 -24.02
C SER A 232 -11.08 9.54 -24.45
N ARG A 233 -12.38 9.81 -24.44
CA ARG A 233 -13.42 8.85 -24.86
C ARG A 233 -13.18 8.23 -26.24
N PRO A 234 -12.79 8.98 -27.29
CA PRO A 234 -12.51 8.36 -28.59
C PRO A 234 -11.40 7.30 -28.53
N ALA A 235 -10.37 7.53 -27.72
CA ALA A 235 -9.30 6.55 -27.49
C ALA A 235 -9.76 5.35 -26.65
N ILE A 236 -10.50 5.61 -25.57
CA ILE A 236 -10.98 4.56 -24.66
C ILE A 236 -12.03 3.67 -25.36
N ASP A 237 -12.93 4.24 -26.15
CA ASP A 237 -14.06 3.51 -26.71
C ASP A 237 -13.71 2.88 -28.07
N LYS A 238 -12.77 3.46 -28.84
CA LYS A 238 -12.47 3.03 -30.22
C LYS A 238 -10.98 2.83 -30.54
N GLY A 239 -10.08 3.16 -29.62
CA GLY A 239 -8.63 3.11 -29.87
C GLY A 239 -8.10 4.22 -30.78
N GLU A 240 -8.87 5.29 -30.99
CA GLU A 240 -8.44 6.45 -31.80
C GLU A 240 -7.34 7.25 -31.09
N ARG A 241 -6.40 7.82 -31.86
CA ARG A 241 -5.38 8.72 -31.30
C ARG A 241 -6.00 10.06 -30.95
N VAL A 242 -5.75 10.54 -29.73
CA VAL A 242 -6.21 11.83 -29.23
C VAL A 242 -5.05 12.63 -28.67
N GLN A 243 -5.03 13.92 -28.99
CA GLN A 243 -4.06 14.87 -28.45
C GLN A 243 -4.77 16.14 -28.01
N PHE A 244 -4.45 16.60 -26.81
CA PHE A 244 -5.00 17.85 -26.30
C PHE A 244 -4.18 18.50 -25.19
N MET A 245 -4.49 19.76 -24.92
CA MET A 245 -3.88 20.57 -23.87
C MET A 245 -4.82 20.77 -22.67
N GLU A 246 -4.25 20.79 -21.47
CA GLU A 246 -4.92 21.13 -20.21
C GLU A 246 -4.00 21.91 -19.27
N VAL A 247 -4.55 22.44 -18.18
CA VAL A 247 -3.77 23.12 -17.13
C VAL A 247 -3.75 22.24 -15.88
N ALA A 248 -2.56 22.06 -15.31
CA ALA A 248 -2.36 21.42 -14.01
C ALA A 248 -1.98 22.45 -12.96
N ARG A 249 -2.54 22.31 -11.75
CA ARG A 249 -2.17 23.07 -10.56
C ARG A 249 -1.76 22.09 -9.47
N ASN A 250 -0.98 22.55 -8.49
CA ASN A 250 -0.52 21.72 -7.38
C ASN A 250 -1.66 21.00 -6.61
N VAL A 251 -2.87 21.57 -6.60
CA VAL A 251 -4.08 20.97 -6.00
C VAL A 251 -4.64 19.79 -6.81
N ASN A 252 -4.31 19.71 -8.10
CA ASN A 252 -4.63 18.56 -8.96
C ASN A 252 -3.63 17.44 -8.67
N ARG A 253 -4.01 16.58 -7.71
CA ARG A 253 -3.22 15.41 -7.29
C ARG A 253 -3.56 14.18 -8.11
N SER A 254 -2.61 13.27 -8.24
CA SER A 254 -2.79 11.96 -8.89
C SER A 254 -3.29 12.05 -10.34
N VAL A 255 -2.92 13.11 -11.06
CA VAL A 255 -3.37 13.37 -12.44
C VAL A 255 -2.95 12.20 -13.34
N GLY A 256 -3.90 11.67 -14.10
CA GLY A 256 -3.74 10.53 -15.00
C GLY A 256 -4.06 9.17 -14.35
N ALA A 257 -4.16 9.07 -13.02
CA ALA A 257 -4.37 7.80 -12.35
C ALA A 257 -5.78 7.21 -12.56
N MET A 258 -6.84 8.02 -12.56
CA MET A 258 -8.19 7.55 -12.88
C MET A 258 -8.35 7.31 -14.38
N LEU A 259 -7.73 8.16 -15.22
CA LEU A 259 -7.67 7.92 -16.66
C LEU A 259 -7.01 6.56 -16.98
N SER A 260 -5.87 6.27 -16.36
CA SER A 260 -5.17 4.99 -16.49
C SER A 260 -6.09 3.82 -16.13
N GLY A 261 -6.82 3.92 -15.02
CA GLY A 261 -7.78 2.88 -14.63
C GLY A 261 -8.97 2.74 -15.57
N ALA A 262 -9.42 3.82 -16.22
CA ALA A 262 -10.45 3.75 -17.25
C ALA A 262 -9.94 3.06 -18.51
N VAL A 263 -8.71 3.37 -18.95
CA VAL A 263 -8.05 2.71 -20.07
C VAL A 263 -7.85 1.23 -19.78
N THR A 264 -7.24 0.85 -18.66
CA THR A 264 -6.99 -0.57 -18.32
C THR A 264 -8.28 -1.38 -18.18
N ARG A 265 -9.40 -0.76 -17.81
CA ARG A 265 -10.70 -1.46 -17.77
C ARG A 265 -11.23 -1.78 -19.17
N ALA A 266 -11.02 -0.89 -20.14
CA ALA A 266 -11.45 -1.07 -21.52
C ALA A 266 -10.44 -1.89 -22.34
N HIS A 267 -9.15 -1.69 -22.10
CA HIS A 267 -8.00 -2.26 -22.79
C HIS A 267 -6.99 -2.78 -21.76
N PRO A 268 -7.14 -4.01 -21.25
CA PRO A 268 -6.27 -4.58 -20.22
C PRO A 268 -4.78 -4.62 -20.60
N GLU A 269 -4.47 -4.76 -21.88
CA GLU A 269 -3.13 -4.73 -22.47
C GLU A 269 -2.57 -3.31 -22.67
N GLY A 270 -3.40 -2.28 -22.43
CA GLY A 270 -3.11 -0.89 -22.72
C GLY A 270 -3.41 -0.51 -24.18
N LEU A 271 -3.03 0.70 -24.56
CA LEU A 271 -3.18 1.20 -25.93
C LEU A 271 -1.83 1.24 -26.66
N PRO A 272 -1.80 1.35 -28.00
CA PRO A 272 -0.58 1.68 -28.73
C PRO A 272 0.11 2.92 -28.16
N ASP A 273 1.43 3.00 -28.29
CA ASP A 273 2.17 4.12 -27.70
C ASP A 273 1.69 5.48 -28.22
N ASP A 274 1.64 6.46 -27.31
CA ASP A 274 1.22 7.84 -27.58
C ASP A 274 -0.22 7.98 -28.14
N THR A 275 -1.09 6.98 -27.92
CA THR A 275 -2.50 7.05 -28.34
C THR A 275 -3.26 8.17 -27.63
N ILE A 276 -3.00 8.39 -26.35
CA ILE A 276 -3.53 9.51 -25.59
C ILE A 276 -2.36 10.41 -25.19
N ARG A 277 -2.21 11.55 -25.87
CA ARG A 277 -1.16 12.53 -25.58
C ARG A 277 -1.76 13.78 -24.94
N ILE A 278 -1.42 14.02 -23.69
CA ILE A 278 -1.93 15.17 -22.92
C ILE A 278 -0.77 16.10 -22.61
N GLN A 279 -0.78 17.29 -23.21
CA GLN A 279 0.10 18.37 -22.80
C GLN A 279 -0.55 19.12 -21.63
N LEU A 280 0.18 19.27 -20.53
CA LEU A 280 -0.25 20.04 -19.38
C LEU A 280 0.68 21.23 -19.17
N GLU A 281 0.11 22.36 -18.78
CA GLU A 281 0.86 23.55 -18.37
C GLU A 281 0.61 23.86 -16.90
N GLY A 282 1.66 24.25 -16.18
CA GLY A 282 1.59 24.63 -14.76
C GLY A 282 2.32 23.62 -13.87
N THR A 283 1.72 23.29 -12.73
CA THR A 283 2.39 22.46 -11.69
C THR A 283 1.64 21.15 -11.49
N GLY A 284 2.32 20.02 -11.68
CA GLY A 284 1.81 18.70 -11.32
C GLY A 284 1.74 18.55 -9.81
N GLY A 285 0.55 18.31 -9.26
CA GLY A 285 0.40 18.00 -7.84
C GLY A 285 1.04 16.66 -7.46
N GLN A 286 0.97 16.35 -6.17
CA GLN A 286 1.45 15.08 -5.60
C GLN A 286 0.95 13.88 -6.41
N SER A 287 1.83 12.92 -6.69
CA SER A 287 1.54 11.71 -7.48
C SER A 287 1.15 11.97 -8.95
N PHE A 288 1.66 13.03 -9.58
CA PHE A 288 1.44 13.28 -11.00
C PHE A 288 1.89 12.08 -11.87
N GLY A 289 1.01 11.59 -12.75
CA GLY A 289 1.30 10.43 -13.59
C GLY A 289 1.42 9.10 -12.83
N ALA A 290 0.86 9.00 -11.62
CA ALA A 290 0.90 7.75 -10.88
C ALA A 290 0.12 6.62 -11.58
N PHE A 291 0.73 5.43 -11.63
CA PHE A 291 0.17 4.22 -12.24
C PHE A 291 -0.24 4.38 -13.70
N LEU A 292 0.43 5.28 -14.44
CA LEU A 292 0.07 5.57 -15.83
C LEU A 292 0.31 4.33 -16.71
N THR A 293 -0.76 3.87 -17.36
CA THR A 293 -0.73 2.67 -18.21
C THR A 293 -0.22 2.97 -19.63
N ARG A 294 0.13 1.91 -20.35
CA ARG A 294 0.64 1.97 -21.72
C ARG A 294 -0.32 2.69 -22.67
N GLY A 295 0.26 3.55 -23.51
CA GLY A 295 -0.45 4.33 -24.52
C GLY A 295 -0.91 5.71 -24.05
N ILE A 296 -0.66 6.08 -22.79
CA ILE A 296 -0.85 7.43 -22.28
C ILE A 296 0.50 8.13 -22.14
N THR A 297 0.63 9.32 -22.73
CA THR A 297 1.74 10.25 -22.54
C THR A 297 1.25 11.50 -21.83
N LEU A 298 1.83 11.80 -20.66
CA LEU A 298 1.67 13.08 -19.97
C LEU A 298 2.91 13.94 -20.23
N TYR A 299 2.74 15.07 -20.89
CA TYR A 299 3.80 16.03 -21.19
C TYR A 299 3.56 17.32 -20.41
N LEU A 300 4.28 17.54 -19.32
CA LEU A 300 4.12 18.69 -18.44
C LEU A 300 5.17 19.77 -18.75
N ILE A 301 4.66 20.96 -19.07
CA ILE A 301 5.43 22.20 -19.16
C ILE A 301 5.29 22.94 -17.82
N GLY A 302 6.35 22.94 -17.04
CA GLY A 302 6.40 23.47 -15.68
C GLY A 302 7.15 22.51 -14.77
N ASP A 303 6.62 22.25 -13.57
CA ASP A 303 7.25 21.45 -12.51
C ASP A 303 6.24 20.46 -11.89
N ALA A 304 6.71 19.43 -11.18
CA ALA A 304 5.83 18.52 -10.46
C ALA A 304 6.31 18.21 -9.03
N ASN A 305 5.37 17.85 -8.16
CA ASN A 305 5.65 17.56 -6.76
C ASN A 305 6.12 16.09 -6.55
N ASP A 306 6.17 15.66 -5.29
CA ASP A 306 6.62 14.32 -4.92
C ASP A 306 5.76 13.21 -5.56
N TYR A 307 6.33 12.01 -5.63
CA TYR A 307 5.71 10.80 -6.18
C TYR A 307 5.34 10.88 -7.67
N THR A 308 5.93 11.82 -8.41
CA THR A 308 5.75 11.87 -9.87
C THR A 308 6.16 10.53 -10.48
N GLY A 309 5.30 9.95 -11.33
CA GLY A 309 5.51 8.63 -11.92
C GLY A 309 5.48 7.45 -10.94
N LYS A 310 4.94 7.62 -9.72
CA LYS A 310 4.78 6.53 -8.74
C LYS A 310 4.06 5.33 -9.37
N GLY A 311 4.68 4.15 -9.29
CA GLY A 311 4.12 2.91 -9.81
C GLY A 311 3.83 2.95 -11.32
N LEU A 312 4.61 3.70 -12.11
CA LEU A 312 4.46 3.77 -13.57
C LEU A 312 4.32 2.36 -14.18
N SER A 313 3.36 2.20 -15.10
CA SER A 313 2.91 0.90 -15.60
C SER A 313 2.79 0.89 -17.12
N GLY A 314 3.81 1.42 -17.81
CA GLY A 314 3.93 1.38 -19.26
C GLY A 314 3.63 2.71 -19.96
N GLY A 315 3.09 3.70 -19.25
CA GLY A 315 2.88 5.04 -19.78
C GLY A 315 4.18 5.86 -19.89
N ARG A 316 4.06 7.08 -20.42
CA ARG A 316 5.17 8.03 -20.55
C ARG A 316 4.91 9.31 -19.76
N VAL A 317 5.85 9.73 -18.91
CA VAL A 317 5.78 10.98 -18.14
C VAL A 317 6.97 11.87 -18.50
N ILE A 318 6.69 13.05 -19.05
CA ILE A 318 7.72 14.03 -19.42
C ILE A 318 7.46 15.31 -18.62
N VAL A 319 8.49 15.84 -17.96
CA VAL A 319 8.41 17.14 -17.27
C VAL A 319 9.59 18.00 -17.71
N ARG A 320 9.30 19.22 -18.16
CA ARG A 320 10.30 20.18 -18.59
C ARG A 320 9.87 21.61 -18.24
N PRO A 321 10.81 22.53 -17.96
CA PRO A 321 10.46 23.89 -17.58
C PRO A 321 9.82 24.66 -18.73
N SER A 322 9.12 25.76 -18.46
CA SER A 322 8.63 26.66 -19.53
C SER A 322 9.77 27.16 -20.44
N ILE A 323 9.46 27.52 -21.69
CA ILE A 323 10.40 28.24 -22.57
C ILE A 323 10.81 29.61 -21.99
N ASP A 324 10.03 30.13 -21.04
CA ASP A 324 10.32 31.38 -20.33
C ASP A 324 11.30 31.21 -19.17
N PHE A 325 11.62 29.96 -18.80
CA PHE A 325 12.65 29.70 -17.80
C PHE A 325 14.02 30.16 -18.32
N ARG A 326 14.76 30.87 -17.48
CA ARG A 326 16.08 31.44 -17.80
C ARG A 326 17.21 30.80 -16.99
N GLY A 327 16.88 29.87 -16.09
CA GLY A 327 17.87 29.14 -15.29
C GLY A 327 18.45 27.93 -16.03
N ASP A 328 19.40 27.29 -15.36
CA ASP A 328 20.04 26.07 -15.82
C ASP A 328 19.32 24.85 -15.22
N THR A 329 18.85 23.93 -16.07
CA THR A 329 18.00 22.82 -15.64
C THR A 329 18.75 21.84 -14.73
N VAL A 330 20.04 21.59 -14.98
CA VAL A 330 20.88 20.69 -14.15
C VAL A 330 21.11 21.22 -12.72
N ARG A 331 20.75 22.49 -12.45
CA ARG A 331 20.90 23.16 -11.15
C ARG A 331 19.57 23.48 -10.45
N ASN A 332 18.44 23.13 -11.06
CA ASN A 332 17.12 23.50 -10.54
C ASN A 332 16.22 22.28 -10.42
N THR A 333 15.49 22.22 -9.29
CA THR A 333 14.54 21.14 -9.04
C THR A 333 13.34 21.26 -9.96
N ILE A 334 13.00 20.14 -10.63
CA ILE A 334 11.85 20.04 -11.53
C ILE A 334 10.80 19.05 -11.02
N VAL A 335 11.23 18.05 -10.24
CA VAL A 335 10.37 17.07 -9.59
C VAL A 335 10.76 16.85 -8.12
N GLY A 336 9.79 16.52 -7.28
CA GLY A 336 9.99 16.30 -5.85
C GLY A 336 10.68 14.98 -5.49
N ASN A 337 10.33 14.44 -4.33
CA ASN A 337 10.90 13.24 -3.73
C ASN A 337 10.19 11.96 -4.16
N THR A 338 10.84 10.80 -3.97
CA THR A 338 10.23 9.48 -4.15
C THR A 338 9.59 9.31 -5.54
N VAL A 339 10.20 9.95 -6.53
CA VAL A 339 9.80 9.93 -7.93
C VAL A 339 10.08 8.54 -8.50
N MET A 340 9.18 8.05 -9.35
CA MET A 340 9.24 6.70 -9.94
C MET A 340 9.22 5.56 -8.91
N TYR A 341 8.66 5.81 -7.72
CA TYR A 341 8.58 4.82 -6.65
C TYR A 341 7.92 3.53 -7.12
N GLY A 342 8.67 2.42 -7.09
CA GLY A 342 8.15 1.10 -7.40
C GLY A 342 7.74 0.89 -8.85
N ALA A 343 8.15 1.76 -9.80
CA ALA A 343 7.68 1.70 -11.19
C ALA A 343 7.99 0.35 -11.87
N THR A 344 7.06 -0.21 -12.65
CA THR A 344 7.16 -1.57 -13.23
C THR A 344 7.09 -1.67 -14.75
N SER A 345 6.96 -0.57 -15.48
CA SER A 345 7.36 -0.42 -16.90
C SER A 345 7.08 1.02 -17.34
N GLY A 346 7.51 1.38 -18.54
CA GLY A 346 7.28 2.71 -19.12
C GLY A 346 8.50 3.61 -19.02
N GLU A 347 8.32 4.87 -19.40
CA GLU A 347 9.42 5.81 -19.57
C GLU A 347 9.14 7.15 -18.90
N SER A 348 10.16 7.75 -18.29
CA SER A 348 10.08 9.12 -17.82
C SER A 348 11.29 9.98 -18.15
N PHE A 349 11.05 11.25 -18.42
CA PHE A 349 12.08 12.21 -18.80
C PHE A 349 11.88 13.52 -18.04
N PHE A 350 12.87 13.88 -17.23
CA PHE A 350 12.80 15.05 -16.34
C PHE A 350 13.94 15.99 -16.70
N SER A 351 13.61 17.15 -17.29
CA SER A 351 14.60 18.20 -17.58
C SER A 351 14.81 19.07 -16.34
N GLY A 352 15.59 18.51 -15.42
CA GLY A 352 16.02 19.15 -14.18
C GLY A 352 16.28 18.14 -13.07
N VAL A 353 16.48 18.65 -11.85
CA VAL A 353 16.90 17.87 -10.68
C VAL A 353 15.69 17.26 -9.96
N ALA A 354 15.78 15.99 -9.59
CA ALA A 354 14.83 15.34 -8.69
C ALA A 354 15.24 15.48 -7.21
N GLY A 355 14.26 15.39 -6.31
CA GLY A 355 14.48 15.36 -4.87
C GLY A 355 15.13 14.05 -4.38
N GLU A 356 14.94 13.77 -3.09
CA GLU A 356 15.44 12.56 -2.44
C GLU A 356 14.70 11.30 -2.89
N ARG A 357 15.36 10.14 -2.79
CA ARG A 357 14.80 8.82 -3.12
C ARG A 357 14.26 8.70 -4.54
N PHE A 358 14.89 9.37 -5.49
CA PHE A 358 14.59 9.19 -6.90
C PHE A 358 14.76 7.72 -7.30
N ALA A 359 13.79 7.16 -8.04
CA ALA A 359 13.78 5.77 -8.47
C ALA A 359 13.87 4.73 -7.33
N VAL A 360 13.40 5.08 -6.13
CA VAL A 360 13.35 4.12 -5.02
C VAL A 360 12.46 2.92 -5.38
N ARG A 361 12.96 1.71 -5.16
CA ARG A 361 12.29 0.45 -5.53
C ARG A 361 11.92 0.30 -7.01
N LEU A 362 12.53 1.07 -7.91
CA LEU A 362 12.24 1.00 -9.34
C LEU A 362 12.51 -0.43 -9.87
N SER A 363 11.58 -0.94 -10.68
CA SER A 363 11.51 -2.35 -11.07
C SER A 363 11.03 -2.52 -12.52
N GLY A 364 11.81 -2.06 -13.50
CA GLY A 364 11.55 -2.36 -14.92
C GLY A 364 11.12 -1.18 -15.81
N ALA A 365 11.14 0.05 -15.28
CA ALA A 365 10.94 1.27 -16.08
C ALA A 365 12.29 1.89 -16.51
N SER A 366 12.24 2.80 -17.47
CA SER A 366 13.39 3.60 -17.91
C SER A 366 13.18 5.06 -17.55
N THR A 367 14.20 5.73 -17.02
CA THR A 367 14.09 7.16 -16.69
C THR A 367 15.37 7.94 -16.91
N VAL A 368 15.23 9.19 -17.36
CA VAL A 368 16.31 10.17 -17.47
C VAL A 368 16.00 11.38 -16.57
N VAL A 369 16.99 11.82 -15.81
CA VAL A 369 16.93 13.00 -14.94
C VAL A 369 18.26 13.74 -15.00
N GLU A 370 18.28 15.04 -14.70
CA GLU A 370 19.49 15.87 -14.76
C GLU A 370 20.21 16.02 -13.42
N GLY A 371 19.73 15.34 -12.39
CA GLY A 371 20.34 15.30 -11.06
C GLY A 371 19.39 14.69 -10.05
N THR A 372 19.88 14.29 -8.88
CA THR A 372 19.05 13.74 -7.81
C THR A 372 19.60 14.07 -6.43
N GLY A 373 18.71 14.18 -5.45
CA GLY A 373 19.07 14.23 -4.03
C GLY A 373 19.61 12.91 -3.49
N ASP A 374 19.66 12.79 -2.16
CA ASP A 374 20.16 11.61 -1.46
C ASP A 374 19.29 10.37 -1.75
N HIS A 375 19.88 9.19 -1.62
CA HIS A 375 19.22 7.88 -1.75
C HIS A 375 18.64 7.58 -3.14
N GLY A 376 19.25 8.13 -4.20
CA GLY A 376 18.89 7.76 -5.59
C GLY A 376 19.05 6.26 -5.83
N CYS A 377 18.12 5.64 -6.54
CA CYS A 377 18.06 4.21 -6.86
C CYS A 377 18.05 3.27 -5.63
N GLU A 378 17.67 3.77 -4.44
CA GLU A 378 17.56 2.95 -3.23
C GLU A 378 16.58 1.77 -3.47
N TYR A 379 17.01 0.55 -3.16
CA TYR A 379 16.22 -0.69 -3.36
C TYR A 379 15.76 -0.97 -4.80
N MET A 380 16.39 -0.39 -5.82
CA MET A 380 16.08 -0.68 -7.23
C MET A 380 16.36 -2.16 -7.56
N THR A 381 15.44 -2.80 -8.28
CA THR A 381 15.51 -4.24 -8.61
C THR A 381 15.51 -4.56 -10.11
N GLY A 382 15.27 -3.56 -10.96
CA GLY A 382 15.31 -3.71 -12.42
C GLY A 382 15.01 -2.39 -13.12
N GLY A 383 15.24 -2.32 -14.44
CA GLY A 383 15.05 -1.10 -15.23
C GLY A 383 16.34 -0.31 -15.45
N THR A 384 16.20 0.87 -16.06
CA THR A 384 17.35 1.71 -16.47
C THR A 384 17.17 3.14 -15.98
N VAL A 385 18.17 3.65 -15.27
CA VAL A 385 18.20 5.04 -14.79
C VAL A 385 19.36 5.77 -15.44
N VAL A 386 19.14 6.98 -15.94
CA VAL A 386 20.20 7.87 -16.41
C VAL A 386 20.14 9.16 -15.61
N VAL A 387 21.26 9.53 -14.99
CA VAL A 387 21.42 10.78 -14.24
C VAL A 387 22.47 11.63 -14.97
N LEU A 388 22.05 12.74 -15.56
CA LEU A 388 22.89 13.64 -16.37
C LEU A 388 23.55 14.75 -15.55
N GLY A 389 23.73 14.54 -14.25
CA GLY A 389 24.32 15.54 -13.37
C GLY A 389 24.52 15.02 -11.95
N LYS A 390 24.57 15.95 -10.99
CA LYS A 390 24.98 15.65 -9.62
C LYS A 390 24.01 14.71 -8.90
N THR A 391 24.55 13.73 -8.18
CA THR A 391 23.82 12.86 -7.25
C THR A 391 24.05 13.26 -5.79
N GLY A 392 23.09 12.90 -4.92
CA GLY A 392 23.26 12.93 -3.47
C GLY A 392 23.93 11.67 -2.92
N ARG A 393 24.01 11.60 -1.59
CA ARG A 393 24.68 10.52 -0.83
C ARG A 393 23.88 9.23 -0.84
N ASN A 394 24.56 8.13 -0.52
CA ASN A 394 23.99 6.80 -0.35
C ASN A 394 23.20 6.31 -1.59
N PHE A 395 23.67 6.71 -2.77
CA PHE A 395 23.11 6.27 -4.05
C PHE A 395 23.23 4.74 -4.18
N ALA A 396 22.24 4.09 -4.77
CA ALA A 396 22.17 2.64 -5.00
C ALA A 396 22.16 1.75 -3.73
N ALA A 397 21.85 2.31 -2.55
CA ALA A 397 21.74 1.51 -1.34
C ALA A 397 20.66 0.43 -1.47
N GLY A 398 21.04 -0.84 -1.29
CA GLY A 398 20.13 -1.98 -1.45
C GLY A 398 19.67 -2.24 -2.89
N MET A 399 20.29 -1.60 -3.89
CA MET A 399 20.02 -1.86 -5.30
C MET A 399 20.49 -3.28 -5.65
N SER A 400 19.54 -4.15 -5.99
CA SER A 400 19.80 -5.57 -6.26
C SER A 400 19.64 -5.94 -7.73
N GLY A 401 19.22 -5.00 -8.59
CA GLY A 401 19.07 -5.24 -10.03
C GLY A 401 18.75 -3.98 -10.83
N GLY A 402 18.95 -4.07 -12.15
CA GLY A 402 18.85 -2.94 -13.09
C GLY A 402 20.19 -2.22 -13.30
N VAL A 403 20.20 -1.17 -14.11
CA VAL A 403 21.40 -0.40 -14.47
C VAL A 403 21.17 1.09 -14.26
N ALA A 404 22.14 1.76 -13.64
CA ALA A 404 22.14 3.21 -13.49
C ALA A 404 23.38 3.81 -14.17
N TYR A 405 23.18 4.71 -15.12
CA TYR A 405 24.22 5.50 -15.75
C TYR A 405 24.28 6.86 -15.08
N VAL A 406 25.44 7.26 -14.60
CA VAL A 406 25.64 8.53 -13.90
C VAL A 406 26.74 9.32 -14.60
N TYR A 407 26.40 10.54 -14.98
CA TYR A 407 27.37 11.51 -15.47
C TYR A 407 28.11 12.14 -14.29
N ASP A 408 29.31 11.63 -14.02
CA ASP A 408 30.15 12.04 -12.90
C ASP A 408 31.02 13.25 -13.27
N GLU A 409 30.40 14.44 -13.29
CA GLU A 409 31.06 15.71 -13.66
C GLU A 409 32.24 16.08 -12.75
N ASP A 410 32.09 15.83 -11.44
CA ASP A 410 33.08 16.21 -10.43
C ASP A 410 34.07 15.09 -10.09
N GLY A 411 33.89 13.88 -10.66
CA GLY A 411 34.74 12.73 -10.40
C GLY A 411 34.65 12.22 -8.95
N GLN A 412 33.51 12.47 -8.28
CA GLN A 412 33.28 12.16 -6.86
C GLN A 412 32.07 11.25 -6.66
N PHE A 413 31.56 10.60 -7.71
CA PHE A 413 30.39 9.73 -7.58
C PHE A 413 30.65 8.51 -6.69
N ASP A 414 31.86 7.96 -6.72
CA ASP A 414 32.29 6.83 -5.88
C ASP A 414 32.12 7.10 -4.37
N THR A 415 32.39 8.31 -3.91
CA THR A 415 32.21 8.72 -2.51
C THR A 415 30.75 8.82 -2.07
N ARG A 416 29.83 8.95 -3.03
CA ARG A 416 28.39 9.11 -2.82
C ARG A 416 27.62 7.81 -3.05
N CYS A 417 28.22 6.83 -3.71
CA CYS A 417 27.62 5.55 -4.03
C CYS A 417 27.81 4.55 -2.89
N ASN A 418 26.74 3.82 -2.56
CA ASN A 418 26.81 2.70 -1.63
C ASN A 418 27.15 1.41 -2.39
N LEU A 419 28.38 0.94 -2.22
CA LEU A 419 28.93 -0.21 -2.94
C LEU A 419 28.60 -1.57 -2.32
N SER A 420 27.67 -1.65 -1.35
CA SER A 420 27.40 -2.92 -0.66
C SER A 420 26.79 -4.01 -1.56
N MET A 421 26.12 -3.62 -2.64
CA MET A 421 25.41 -4.53 -3.56
C MET A 421 25.61 -4.19 -5.05
N VAL A 422 26.37 -3.13 -5.36
CA VAL A 422 26.60 -2.66 -6.73
C VAL A 422 28.09 -2.49 -7.02
N THR A 423 28.43 -2.58 -8.31
CA THR A 423 29.77 -2.30 -8.82
C THR A 423 29.71 -1.06 -9.71
N LEU A 424 30.77 -0.25 -9.67
CA LEU A 424 30.94 0.88 -10.57
C LEU A 424 31.89 0.50 -11.71
N GLU A 425 31.43 0.69 -12.94
CA GLU A 425 32.21 0.46 -14.15
C GLU A 425 32.14 1.67 -15.06
N ARG A 426 33.25 2.02 -15.70
CA ARG A 426 33.26 3.06 -16.74
C ARG A 426 32.79 2.45 -18.06
N ILE A 427 31.91 3.16 -18.77
CA ILE A 427 31.49 2.76 -20.11
C ILE A 427 32.68 2.89 -21.05
N GLN A 428 33.01 1.81 -21.76
CA GLN A 428 34.03 1.80 -22.79
C GLN A 428 33.48 2.34 -24.12
N PRO A 429 34.34 2.86 -25.01
CA PRO A 429 33.98 3.07 -26.41
C PRO A 429 33.36 1.81 -27.04
N ALA A 430 32.39 1.99 -27.93
CA ALA A 430 31.59 0.89 -28.47
C ALA A 430 32.41 -0.18 -29.22
N ASP A 431 33.52 0.22 -29.82
CA ASP A 431 34.50 -0.64 -30.50
C ASP A 431 35.31 -1.51 -29.52
N GLU A 432 35.65 -0.98 -28.34
CA GLU A 432 36.32 -1.74 -27.27
C GLU A 432 35.35 -2.69 -26.56
N GLN A 433 34.10 -2.25 -26.36
CA GLN A 433 33.06 -3.05 -25.72
C GLN A 433 32.57 -4.22 -26.58
N ALA A 434 32.63 -4.10 -27.91
CA ALA A 434 32.31 -5.21 -28.82
C ALA A 434 33.41 -6.28 -28.92
N ALA A 435 34.63 -5.95 -28.46
CA ALA A 435 35.80 -6.83 -28.51
C ALA A 435 36.03 -7.62 -27.21
N THR A 436 35.26 -7.32 -26.16
CA THR A 436 35.23 -8.03 -24.86
C THR A 436 33.96 -8.83 -24.71
#